data_AF-A0A929K846-F1
#
_entry.id   AF-A0A929K846-F1
#
_cell.length_a   1.000
_cell.length_b   1.000
_cell.length_c   1.000
_cell.angle_alpha   90.00
_cell.angle_beta   90.00
_cell.angle_gamma   90.00
#
_symmetry.space_group_name_H-M   'P 1'
#
loop_
_entity.id
_entity.type
_entity.pdbx_description
1 polymer ?
#
loop_
_entity_poly.entity_id
_entity_poly.type
_entity_poly.pdbx_seq_one_letter_code
_entity_poly.pdbx_strand_id
1 'polypeptide(L)'
;MNLKKLPIRTIDFSNPVEKAQHDKLVALVENMLELNKKYHEARMDRDKELYERQIKMVDAQIDRLVYDFYGLTKEEVKVVEGEGI
;
A
#
# COMPACT_ATOMS: atom_id res chain seq x y z
N MET A 1 -4.98 -19.31 -10.19
CA MET A 1 -4.67 -18.90 -8.79
C MET A 1 -5.96 -18.89 -8.00
N ASN A 2 -6.02 -19.51 -6.81
CA ASN A 2 -7.24 -19.63 -6.01
C ASN A 2 -7.24 -18.55 -4.91
N LEU A 3 -7.80 -17.37 -5.24
CA LEU A 3 -7.79 -16.18 -4.38
C LEU A 3 -8.54 -16.36 -3.04
N LYS A 4 -9.35 -17.42 -2.90
CA LYS A 4 -10.12 -17.73 -1.68
C LYS A 4 -9.27 -18.26 -0.51
N LYS A 5 -8.01 -18.62 -0.73
CA LYS A 5 -7.10 -19.16 0.31
C LYS A 5 -6.19 -18.10 0.92
N LEU A 6 -6.23 -16.87 0.43
CA LEU A 6 -5.48 -15.79 1.04
C LEU A 6 -6.21 -15.41 2.34
N PRO A 7 -5.50 -15.28 3.48
CA PRO A 7 -6.07 -14.77 4.72
C PRO A 7 -6.33 -13.27 4.57
N ILE A 8 -7.34 -12.91 3.77
CA ILE A 8 -7.78 -11.54 3.58
C ILE A 8 -8.76 -11.24 4.69
N ARG A 9 -8.35 -10.38 5.63
CA ARG A 9 -9.22 -9.90 6.68
C ARG A 9 -10.36 -9.08 6.05
N THR A 10 -11.60 -9.48 6.31
CA THR A 10 -12.78 -8.71 5.88
C THR A 10 -12.88 -7.43 6.70
N ILE A 11 -12.89 -6.29 6.02
CA ILE A 11 -13.06 -4.97 6.64
C ILE A 11 -14.49 -4.84 7.15
N ASP A 12 -14.65 -4.50 8.43
CA ASP A 12 -15.96 -4.16 8.97
C ASP A 12 -16.30 -2.69 8.64
N PHE A 13 -17.19 -2.49 7.67
CA PHE A 13 -17.62 -1.15 7.26
C PHE A 13 -18.61 -0.49 8.24
N SER A 14 -19.12 -1.24 9.23
CA SER A 14 -19.98 -0.70 10.29
C SER A 14 -19.15 -0.01 11.38
N ASN A 15 -17.88 -0.40 11.52
CA ASN A 15 -16.92 0.25 12.38
C ASN A 15 -16.34 1.52 11.70
N PRO A 16 -16.61 2.73 12.24
CA PRO A 16 -16.13 3.97 11.63
C PRO A 16 -14.60 4.08 11.61
N VAL A 17 -13.90 3.40 12.52
CA VAL A 17 -12.42 3.39 12.54
C VAL A 17 -11.87 2.58 11.38
N GLU A 18 -12.36 1.35 11.18
CA GLU A 18 -11.95 0.49 10.07
C GLU A 18 -12.35 1.09 8.72
N LYS A 19 -13.55 1.69 8.63
CA LYS A 19 -13.98 2.42 7.43
C LYS A 19 -13.03 3.59 7.12
N ALA A 20 -12.66 4.41 8.11
CA ALA A 20 -11.74 5.52 7.89
C ALA A 20 -10.33 5.05 7.48
N GLN A 21 -9.87 3.91 7.99
CA GLN A 21 -8.62 3.30 7.55
C GLN A 21 -8.72 2.79 6.12
N HIS A 22 -9.81 2.10 5.76
CA HIS A 22 -10.06 1.68 4.39
C HIS A 22 -10.13 2.86 3.42
N ASP A 23 -10.85 3.93 3.76
CA ASP A 23 -10.98 5.11 2.90
C ASP A 23 -9.60 5.78 2.68
N LYS A 24 -8.73 5.79 3.70
CA LYS A 24 -7.33 6.22 3.54
C LYS A 24 -6.53 5.29 2.62
N LEU A 25 -6.70 3.97 2.76
CA LEU A 25 -6.05 2.99 1.89
C LEU A 25 -6.45 3.21 0.43
N VAL A 26 -7.75 3.36 0.18
CA VAL A 26 -8.30 3.62 -1.16
C VAL A 26 -7.69 4.89 -1.74
N ALA A 27 -7.67 5.99 -0.99
CA ALA A 27 -7.08 7.25 -1.45
C ALA A 27 -5.57 7.12 -1.79
N LEU A 28 -4.81 6.34 -1.02
CA LEU A 28 -3.40 6.06 -1.31
C LEU A 28 -3.23 5.23 -2.59
N VAL A 29 -4.06 4.19 -2.78
CA VAL A 29 -4.02 3.37 -4.01
C VAL A 29 -4.41 4.20 -5.23
N GLU A 30 -5.44 5.05 -5.13
CA GLU A 30 -5.83 5.96 -6.22
C GLU A 30 -4.67 6.90 -6.59
N ASN A 31 -4.00 7.49 -5.59
CA ASN A 31 -2.83 8.34 -5.82
C ASN A 31 -1.69 7.55 -6.47
N MET A 32 -1.40 6.33 -6.01
CA MET A 32 -0.40 5.46 -6.63
C MET A 32 -0.73 5.20 -8.11
N LEU A 33 -1.98 4.90 -8.45
CA LEU A 33 -2.41 4.67 -9.83
C LEU A 33 -2.23 5.91 -10.71
N GLU A 34 -2.56 7.10 -10.19
CA GLU A 34 -2.35 8.36 -10.91
C GLU A 34 -0.86 8.65 -11.12
N LEU A 35 -0.02 8.46 -10.11
CA LEU A 35 1.43 8.61 -10.22
C LEU A 35 2.02 7.62 -11.23
N ASN A 36 1.52 6.39 -11.26
CA ASN A 36 1.97 5.36 -12.19
C ASN A 36 1.61 5.72 -13.65
N LYS A 37 0.42 6.29 -13.88
CA LYS A 37 0.04 6.84 -15.18
C LYS A 37 0.98 7.97 -15.60
N LYS A 38 1.22 8.95 -14.72
CA LYS A 38 2.13 10.08 -14.97
C LYS A 38 3.56 9.60 -15.24
N TYR A 39 4.03 8.57 -14.54
CA TYR A 39 5.32 7.94 -14.80
C TYR A 39 5.42 7.36 -16.22
N HIS A 40 4.37 6.68 -16.69
CA HIS A 40 4.33 6.11 -18.04
C HIS A 40 4.17 7.16 -19.13
N GLU A 41 3.46 8.26 -18.86
CA GLU A 41 3.26 9.37 -19.78
C GLU A 41 4.47 10.33 -19.84
N ALA A 42 5.29 10.36 -18.79
CA ALA A 42 6.48 11.20 -18.71
C ALA A 42 7.47 10.86 -19.82
N ARG A 43 7.91 11.90 -20.54
CA ARG A 43 8.92 11.78 -21.61
C ARG A 43 10.32 12.13 -21.15
N MET A 44 10.46 12.83 -20.02
CA MET A 44 11.74 13.24 -19.46
C MET A 44 12.15 12.28 -18.33
N ASP A 45 13.41 11.87 -18.32
CA ASP A 45 13.93 10.94 -17.30
C ASP A 45 13.86 11.52 -15.88
N ARG A 46 14.05 12.84 -15.71
CA ARG A 46 13.90 13.50 -14.40
C ARG A 46 12.48 13.39 -13.84
N ASP A 47 11.47 13.52 -14.70
CA ASP A 47 10.07 13.41 -14.27
C ASP A 47 9.76 11.96 -13.90
N LYS A 48 10.29 10.99 -14.64
CA LYS A 48 10.20 9.57 -14.29
C LYS A 48 10.83 9.28 -12.93
N GLU A 49 12.05 9.74 -12.68
CA GLU A 49 12.70 9.58 -11.37
C GLU A 49 11.88 10.21 -10.23
N LEU A 50 11.28 11.38 -10.47
CA LEU A 50 10.42 12.04 -9.49
C LEU A 50 9.16 11.22 -9.20
N TYR A 51 8.47 10.72 -10.23
CA TYR A 51 7.27 9.90 -10.05
C TYR A 51 7.62 8.54 -9.44
N GLU A 52 8.74 7.92 -9.80
CA GLU A 52 9.18 6.66 -9.19
C GLU A 52 9.40 6.82 -7.68
N ARG A 53 10.07 7.90 -7.25
CA ARG A 53 10.25 8.20 -5.82
C ARG A 53 8.91 8.40 -5.12
N GLN A 54 7.97 9.11 -5.75
CA GLN A 54 6.64 9.31 -5.18
C GLN A 54 5.87 7.99 -5.08
N ILE A 55 5.94 7.12 -6.09
CA ILE A 55 5.34 5.78 -6.06
C ILE A 55 5.90 4.98 -4.88
N LYS A 56 7.23 4.92 -4.72
CA LYS A 56 7.88 4.24 -3.58
C LYS A 56 7.44 4.78 -2.22
N MET A 57 7.25 6.10 -2.09
CA MET A 57 6.75 6.69 -0.86
C MET A 57 5.29 6.34 -0.58
N VAL A 58 4.45 6.25 -1.61
CA VAL A 58 3.04 5.85 -1.46
C VAL A 58 2.94 4.36 -1.15
N ASP A 59 3.79 3.53 -1.76
CA ASP A 59 3.91 2.09 -1.50
C ASP A 59 4.21 1.82 -0.02
N ALA A 60 5.27 2.43 0.53
CA ALA A 60 5.61 2.30 1.95
C ALA A 60 4.51 2.80 2.90
N GLN A 61 3.71 3.79 2.49
CA GLN A 61 2.55 4.25 3.27
C GLN A 61 1.42 3.21 3.26
N ILE A 62 1.19 2.57 2.11
CA ILE A 62 0.22 1.48 1.96
C ILE A 62 0.66 0.29 2.81
N ASP A 63 1.92 -0.14 2.73
CA ASP A 63 2.43 -1.27 3.52
C ASP A 63 2.23 -1.05 5.01
N ARG A 64 2.60 0.14 5.50
CA ARG A 64 2.41 0.50 6.90
C ARG A 64 0.94 0.43 7.31
N LEU A 65 0.05 0.98 6.48
CA LEU A 65 -1.38 0.99 6.77
C LEU A 65 -1.98 -0.43 6.73
N VAL A 66 -1.48 -1.28 5.85
CA VAL A 66 -1.82 -2.70 5.77
C VAL A 66 -1.30 -3.43 7.02
N TYR A 67 -0.07 -3.19 7.46
CA TYR A 67 0.46 -3.78 8.69
C TYR A 67 -0.35 -3.37 9.92
N ASP A 68 -0.72 -2.10 10.03
CA ASP A 68 -1.60 -1.60 11.08
C ASP A 68 -2.97 -2.30 11.02
N PHE A 69 -3.49 -2.59 9.82
CA PHE A 69 -4.76 -3.28 9.62
C PHE A 69 -4.71 -4.76 10.01
N TYR A 70 -3.60 -5.43 9.74
CA TYR A 70 -3.35 -6.81 10.18
C TYR A 70 -2.89 -6.91 11.64
N GLY A 71 -2.61 -5.78 12.28
CA GLY A 71 -2.08 -5.74 13.65
C GLY A 71 -0.70 -6.37 13.77
N LEU A 72 0.06 -6.40 12.66
CA LEU A 72 1.39 -7.00 12.61
C LEU A 72 2.34 -6.20 13.51
N THR A 73 3.03 -6.92 14.39
CA THR A 73 4.08 -6.31 15.20
C THR A 73 5.31 -6.00 14.35
N LYS A 74 6.18 -5.09 14.81
CA LYS A 74 7.44 -4.78 14.10
C LYS A 74 8.30 -6.03 13.82
N GLU A 75 8.19 -7.04 14.68
CA GLU A 75 8.90 -8.31 14.54
C GLU A 75 8.29 -9.15 13.41
N GLU A 76 6.96 -9.20 13.30
CA GLU A 76 6.30 -9.89 12.19
C GLU A 76 6.50 -9.16 10.85
N VAL A 77 6.50 -7.83 10.84
CA VAL A 77 6.82 -7.03 9.65
C VAL A 77 8.22 -7.38 9.13
N LYS A 78 9.23 -7.47 10.00
CA LYS A 78 10.60 -7.87 9.59
C LYS A 78 10.66 -9.27 8.97
N VAL A 79 9.83 -10.20 9.46
CA VAL A 79 9.74 -11.54 8.88
C VAL A 79 9.10 -11.49 7.50
N VAL A 80 8.05 -10.67 7.31
CA VAL A 80 7.37 -10.48 6.02
C VAL A 80 8.29 -9.80 5.00
N GLU A 81 9.07 -8.82 5.43
CA GLU A 81 10.04 -8.08 4.60
C GLU A 81 11.33 -8.89 4.32
N GLY A 82 11.47 -10.09 4.90
CA GLY A 82 12.64 -10.95 4.68
C GLY A 82 13.92 -10.48 5.39
N GLU A 83 13.83 -9.52 6.31
CA GLU A 83 14.96 -9.04 7.14
C GLU A 83 15.23 -9.94 8.37
N GLY A 84 14.49 -11.04 8.50
CA GLY A 84 14.52 -11.96 9.64
C GLY A 84 15.36 -13.24 9.47
N ILE A 85 16.25 -13.32 8.47
CA ILE A 85 17.09 -14.52 8.22
C ILE A 85 18.57 -14.14 8.06
#